data_AF-A0A076MVN8-F1
#
_entry.id   AF-A0A076MVN8-F1
#
_cell.length_a   1.000
_cell.length_b   1.000
_cell.length_c   1.000
_cell.angle_alpha   90.00
_cell.angle_beta   90.00
_cell.angle_gamma   90.00
#
_symmetry.space_group_name_H-M   'P 1'
#
loop_
_entity.id
_entity.type
_entity.pdbx_description
1 polymer ?
#
loop_
_entity_poly.entity_id
_entity_poly.type
_entity_poly.pdbx_seq_one_letter_code
_entity_poly.pdbx_strand_id
1 'polypeptide(L)' 'MWGLLAPPANLAARLVVAAGEHLNGGPDPVAKAPVRDWDTTMTQVRRDSARLLPGSSVRPLLFFRYLLLYRA' A
#
# COMPACT_ATOMS: atom_id res chain seq x y z
N MET A 1 -29.21 -19.06 -2.51
CA MET A 1 -30.18 -18.01 -2.12
C MET A 1 -29.57 -16.86 -1.33
N TRP A 2 -28.58 -17.09 -0.45
CA TRP A 2 -27.95 -16.02 0.36
C TRP A 2 -27.13 -14.99 -0.46
N GLY A 3 -26.45 -15.43 -1.54
CA GLY A 3 -25.60 -14.58 -2.37
C GLY A 3 -26.33 -13.46 -3.14
N LEU A 4 -27.65 -13.54 -3.31
CA LEU A 4 -28.47 -12.50 -3.96
C LEU A 4 -28.89 -11.40 -2.99
N LEU A 5 -29.01 -11.71 -1.70
CA LEU A 5 -29.42 -10.76 -0.66
C LEU A 5 -28.23 -10.05 -0.03
N ALA A 6 -27.03 -10.64 -0.08
CA ALA A 6 -25.84 -10.03 0.48
C ALA A 6 -25.48 -8.66 -0.16
N PRO A 7 -25.50 -8.48 -1.50
CA PRO A 7 -25.23 -7.19 -2.11
C PRO A 7 -26.19 -6.06 -1.70
N PRO A 8 -27.52 -6.20 -1.76
CA PRO A 8 -28.44 -5.14 -1.36
C PRO A 8 -28.41 -4.88 0.16
N ALA A 9 -28.24 -5.92 0.99
CA ALA A 9 -28.09 -5.72 2.44
C ALA A 9 -26.83 -4.92 2.79
N ASN A 10 -25.69 -5.22 2.15
CA ASN A 10 -24.45 -4.46 2.33
C ASN A 10 -24.58 -3.01 1.85
N LEU A 11 -25.31 -2.77 0.76
CA LEU A 11 -25.61 -1.42 0.29
C LEU A 11 -26.42 -0.64 1.34
N ALA A 12 -27.49 -1.24 1.88
CA ALA A 12 -28.30 -0.61 2.92
C ALA A 12 -27.45 -0.29 4.16
N ALA A 13 -26.61 -1.22 4.62
CA ALA A 13 -25.70 -0.98 5.73
C ALA A 13 -24.75 0.20 5.47
N ARG A 14 -24.15 0.28 4.27
CA ARG A 14 -23.28 1.41 3.88
C ARG A 14 -24.01 2.75 3.87
N LEU A 15 -25.26 2.79 3.43
CA LEU A 15 -26.07 4.00 3.43
C LEU A 15 -26.38 4.49 4.84
N VAL A 16 -26.70 3.56 5.76
CA VAL A 16 -26.91 3.88 7.18
C VAL A 16 -25.64 4.48 7.80
N VAL A 17 -24.48 3.88 7.55
CA VAL A 17 -23.19 4.41 8.03
C VAL A 17 -22.92 5.79 7.45
N ALA A 18 -23.07 5.98 6.13
CA ALA A 18 -22.84 7.26 5.47
C ALA A 18 -23.75 8.38 5.99
N ALA A 19 -25.03 8.07 6.27
CA ALA A 19 -25.96 9.00 6.90
C ALA A 19 -25.53 9.34 8.33
N GLY A 20 -25.07 8.35 9.10
CA GLY A 20 -24.50 8.54 10.42
C GLY A 20 -23.27 9.44 10.41
N GLU A 21 -22.30 9.18 9.53
CA GLU A 21 -21.11 10.01 9.36
C GLU A 21 -21.51 11.45 9.02
N HIS A 22 -22.44 11.65 8.07
CA HIS A 22 -22.89 12.98 7.69
C HIS A 22 -23.53 13.75 8.87
N LEU A 23 -24.38 13.09 9.66
CA LEU A 23 -25.05 13.70 10.80
C LEU A 23 -24.10 13.99 11.97
N ASN A 24 -23.01 13.23 12.09
CA ASN A 24 -22.00 13.39 13.15
C ASN A 24 -20.84 14.33 12.77
N GLY A 25 -20.94 15.05 11.63
CA GLY A 25 -19.94 16.05 11.22
C GLY A 25 -18.93 15.57 10.17
N GLY A 26 -19.18 14.42 9.55
CA GLY A 26 -18.35 13.82 8.50
C GLY A 26 -17.43 12.70 9.02
N PRO A 27 -16.61 12.11 8.14
CA PRO A 27 -15.63 11.11 8.53
C PRO A 27 -14.60 11.69 9.50
N ASP A 28 -14.13 10.86 10.44
CA ASP A 28 -13.03 11.24 11.32
C ASP A 28 -11.80 11.65 10.49
N PRO A 29 -11.10 12.72 10.87
CA PRO A 29 -9.88 13.13 10.19
C PRO A 29 -8.82 12.03 10.35
N VAL A 30 -8.64 11.22 9.31
CA VAL A 30 -7.59 10.20 9.28
C VAL A 30 -6.25 10.89 9.12
N ALA A 31 -5.30 10.58 10.01
CA ALA A 31 -3.93 11.05 9.87
C ALA A 31 -3.37 10.63 8.51
N LYS A 32 -3.04 11.61 7.67
CA LYS A 32 -2.39 11.36 6.39
C LYS A 32 -1.01 10.78 6.67
N ALA A 33 -0.78 9.54 6.27
CA ALA A 33 0.55 8.95 6.33
C ALA A 33 1.53 9.84 5.54
N PRO A 34 2.74 10.13 6.06
CA PRO A 34 3.74 10.95 5.39
C PRO A 34 4.38 10.14 4.25
N VAL A 35 3.60 9.83 3.22
CA VAL A 35 4.07 9.18 2.00
C VAL A 35 4.76 10.24 1.15
N ARG A 36 6.07 10.08 0.94
CA ARG A 36 6.84 10.88 -0.02
C ARG A 36 6.98 10.10 -1.32
N ASP A 37 6.96 10.82 -2.44
CA ASP A 37 7.30 10.23 -3.72
C ASP A 37 8.74 9.68 -3.72
N TRP A 38 8.92 8.62 -4.51
CA TRP A 38 10.22 8.00 -4.73
C TRP A 38 11.02 8.86 -5.70
N ASP A 39 12.25 9.21 -5.32
CA ASP A 39 13.19 9.95 -6.18
C ASP A 39 14.07 9.02 -7.03
N THR A 40 14.04 7.72 -6.75
CA THR A 40 14.99 6.75 -7.27
C THR A 40 14.28 5.54 -7.89
N THR A 41 14.72 5.16 -9.08
CA THR A 41 14.26 3.95 -9.78
C THR A 41 14.99 2.70 -9.28
N MET A 42 14.37 1.53 -9.40
CA MET A 42 15.04 0.25 -9.08
C MET A 42 16.31 -0.01 -9.91
N THR A 43 16.41 0.56 -11.11
CA THR A 43 17.62 0.47 -11.93
C THR A 43 18.78 1.26 -11.32
N GLN A 44 18.51 2.45 -10.79
CA GLN A 44 19.51 3.24 -10.05
C GLN A 44 19.93 2.51 -8.78
N VAL A 45 18.99 1.99 -7.99
CA VAL A 45 19.29 1.19 -6.78
C VAL A 45 20.23 0.03 -7.08
N ARG A 46 19.98 -0.74 -8.15
CA ARG A 46 20.86 -1.85 -8.57
C ARG A 46 22.26 -1.37 -8.95
N ARG A 47 22.35 -0.28 -9.71
CA ARG A 47 23.63 0.31 -10.13
C ARG A 47 24.46 0.76 -8.94
N ASP A 48 23.85 1.48 -8.00
CA ASP A 48 24.54 2.02 -6.84
C ASP A 48 24.92 0.91 -5.87
N SER A 49 24.06 -0.11 -5.70
CA SER A 49 24.38 -1.31 -4.92
C SER A 49 25.59 -2.06 -5.49
N ALA A 50 25.68 -2.23 -6.81
CA ALA A 50 26.83 -2.87 -7.46
C ALA A 50 28.12 -2.05 -7.33
N ARG A 51 28.02 -0.71 -7.27
CA ARG A 51 29.16 0.19 -7.06
C ARG A 51 29.67 0.13 -5.62
N LEU A 52 28.77 0.15 -4.64
CA LEU A 52 29.11 0.18 -3.22
C LEU A 52 29.50 -1.20 -2.67
N LEU A 53 28.87 -2.25 -3.19
CA LEU A 53 29.06 -3.64 -2.78
C LEU A 53 29.26 -4.51 -4.03
N PRO A 54 30.48 -4.55 -4.59
CA PRO A 54 30.79 -5.39 -5.74
C PRO A 54 30.42 -6.85 -5.47
N GLY A 55 29.75 -7.51 -6.42
CA GLY A 55 29.26 -8.89 -6.25
C GLY A 55 27.92 -9.00 -5.52
N SER A 56 27.31 -7.89 -5.08
CA SER A 56 25.94 -7.89 -4.56
C SER A 56 24.88 -7.91 -5.66
N SER A 57 23.70 -8.45 -5.33
CA SER A 57 22.51 -8.42 -6.18
C SER A 57 21.28 -7.98 -5.39
N VAL A 58 20.44 -7.14 -5.99
CA VAL A 58 19.17 -6.66 -5.40
C VAL A 58 17.99 -7.28 -6.15
N ARG A 59 17.09 -7.93 -5.41
CA ARG A 59 15.85 -8.52 -5.94
C ARG A 59 14.62 -7.90 -5.28
N PRO A 60 13.71 -7.27 -6.05
CA PRO A 60 12.40 -6.88 -5.53
C PRO A 60 11.55 -8.13 -5.31
N LEU A 61 10.87 -8.18 -4.17
CA LEU A 61 9.89 -9.19 -3.80
C LEU A 61 8.50 -8.54 -3.74
N LEU A 62 7.48 -9.35 -3.48
CA LEU A 62 6.12 -8.86 -3.26
C LEU A 62 6.03 -7.98 -2.01
N PHE A 63 5.01 -7.13 -1.95
CA PHE A 63 4.69 -6.28 -0.79
C PHE A 63 5.81 -5.31 -0.40
N PHE A 64 6.43 -4.66 -1.38
CA PHE A 64 7.48 -3.65 -1.14
C PHE A 64 8.72 -4.18 -0.40
N ARG A 65 8.96 -5.49 -0.46
CA ARG A 65 10.11 -6.13 0.18
C ARG A 65 11.28 -6.23 -0.80
N TYR A 66 12.50 -6.01 -0.33
CA TYR A 66 13.71 -6.10 -1.15
C TYR A 66 14.72 -7.04 -0.50
N LEU A 67 15.40 -7.85 -1.32
CA LEU A 67 16.47 -8.74 -0.89
C LEU A 67 17.80 -8.25 -1.48
N LEU A 68 18.75 -7.90 -0.61
CA LEU A 68 20.14 -7.66 -0.98
C LEU A 68 20.95 -8.93 -0.66
N LEU A 69 21.46 -9.60 -1.69
CA LEU A 69 22.32 -10.77 -1.55
C LEU A 69 23.75 -10.37 -1.85
N TYR A 70 24.64 -10.53 -0.89
CA TYR A 70 26.09 -10.34 -1.06
C TYR A 70 26.79 -11.70 -1.13
N ARG A 71 27.74 -11.85 -2.05
CA ARG A 71 28.60 -13.02 -2.16
C ARG A 71 30.04 -12.55 -1.98
N ALA A 72 30.67 -12.99 -0.90
CA ALA A 72 32.08 -12.76 -0.60
C ALA A 72 32.98 -13.65 -1.48
#